data_AF-A0A847H4Y6-F1
#
_entry.id   AF-A0A847H4Y6-F1
#
_cell.length_a   1.000
_cell.length_b   1.000
_cell.length_c   1.000
_cell.angle_alpha   90.00
_cell.angle_beta   90.00
_cell.angle_gamma   90.00
#
_symmetry.space_group_name_H-M   'P 1'
#
loop_
_entity.id
_entity.type
_entity.pdbx_description
1 polymer ?
#
loop_
_entity_poly.entity_id
_entity_poly.type
_entity_poly.pdbx_seq_one_letter_code
_entity_poly.pdbx_strand_id
1 'polypeptide(L)'
;EYIIRHSCALKAAVVNQDEKEAGLRAILNFGHTIGHAIEKCYGYKGINHGEAVAIGMRGAFHIALIKGMIDKEYFDDSLNLLTAYGMDYKIREDATPEALYDAMGADKKVSSGKIKFVLPIAPAEVEIFNNISEAEVISALEKLY
;
A
#
# COMPACT_ATOMS: atom_id res chain seq x y z
N GLU A 1 -15.54 -16.78 12.65
CA GLU A 1 -15.73 -15.91 13.83
C GLU A 1 -14.42 -15.30 14.34
N TYR A 2 -13.38 -16.12 14.59
CA TYR A 2 -12.08 -15.66 15.11
C TYR A 2 -11.45 -14.50 14.32
N ILE A 3 -11.29 -14.62 12.99
CA ILE A 3 -10.63 -13.61 12.15
C ILE A 3 -11.36 -12.27 12.21
N ILE A 4 -12.68 -12.26 11.99
CA ILE A 4 -13.50 -11.03 12.02
C ILE A 4 -13.35 -10.32 13.37
N ARG A 5 -13.46 -11.07 14.48
CA ARG A 5 -13.32 -10.52 15.83
C ARG A 5 -11.94 -9.89 16.05
N HIS A 6 -10.87 -10.57 15.63
CA HIS A 6 -9.50 -10.06 15.80
C HIS A 6 -9.24 -8.83 14.93
N SER A 7 -9.68 -8.84 13.67
CA SER A 7 -9.55 -7.67 12.78
C SER A 7 -10.28 -6.45 13.34
N CYS A 8 -11.50 -6.62 13.86
CA CYS A 8 -12.24 -5.54 14.49
C CYS A 8 -11.54 -5.04 15.76
N ALA A 9 -11.02 -5.94 16.61
CA ALA A 9 -10.32 -5.58 17.83
C ALA A 9 -9.03 -4.79 17.55
N LEU A 10 -8.22 -5.22 16.58
CA LEU A 10 -7.00 -4.53 16.18
C LEU A 10 -7.30 -3.13 15.63
N LYS A 11 -8.28 -3.01 14.74
CA LYS A 11 -8.71 -1.71 14.20
C LYS A 11 -9.20 -0.79 15.32
N ALA A 12 -10.04 -1.30 16.23
CA ALA A 12 -10.53 -0.52 17.36
C ALA A 12 -9.40 -0.05 18.28
N ALA A 13 -8.41 -0.90 18.54
CA ALA A 13 -7.26 -0.54 19.37
C ALA A 13 -6.44 0.62 18.77
N VAL A 14 -6.24 0.63 17.45
CA VAL A 14 -5.56 1.73 16.75
C VAL A 14 -6.42 3.00 16.72
N VAL A 15 -7.70 2.88 16.37
CA VAL A 15 -8.63 4.02 16.29
C VAL A 15 -8.83 4.68 17.66
N ASN A 16 -8.92 3.92 18.75
CA ASN A 16 -9.08 4.47 20.10
C ASN A 16 -7.85 5.27 20.57
N GLN A 17 -6.67 4.96 20.05
CA GLN A 17 -5.44 5.70 20.36
C GLN A 17 -5.31 6.99 19.54
N ASP A 18 -6.00 7.08 18.40
CA ASP A 18 -5.95 8.25 17.51
C ASP A 18 -7.28 8.42 16.75
N GLU A 19 -8.34 8.78 17.47
CA GLU A 19 -9.70 8.85 16.93
C GLU A 19 -9.81 9.89 15.80
N LYS A 20 -9.09 11.00 15.94
CA LYS A 20 -9.11 12.16 15.02
C LYS A 20 -8.11 12.05 13.87
N GLU A 21 -7.44 10.92 13.71
CA GLU A 21 -6.49 10.66 12.61
C GLU A 21 -5.35 11.69 12.54
N ALA A 22 -4.82 12.06 13.71
CA ALA A 22 -3.74 13.04 13.83
C ALA A 22 -2.33 12.44 13.62
N GLY A 23 -2.20 11.11 13.61
CA GLY A 23 -0.92 10.42 13.43
C GLY A 23 -1.04 8.91 13.27
N LEU A 24 -1.17 8.19 14.39
CA LEU A 24 -1.08 6.73 14.45
C LEU A 24 -2.10 6.03 13.53
N ARG A 25 -3.33 6.53 13.45
CA ARG A 25 -4.39 5.85 12.68
C ARG A 25 -4.04 5.72 11.19
N ALA A 26 -3.16 6.56 10.67
CA ALA A 26 -2.71 6.50 9.28
C ALA A 26 -1.98 5.18 8.94
N ILE A 27 -1.48 4.41 9.91
CA ILE A 27 -0.89 3.08 9.65
C ILE A 27 -1.89 2.10 9.04
N LEU A 28 -3.19 2.30 9.27
CA LEU A 28 -4.25 1.47 8.69
C LEU A 28 -4.36 1.64 7.16
N ASN A 29 -3.71 2.67 6.61
CA ASN A 29 -3.64 2.93 5.17
C ASN A 29 -2.52 2.14 4.48
N PHE A 30 -2.01 1.07 5.10
CA PHE A 30 -1.06 0.15 4.45
C PHE A 30 -1.62 -0.36 3.12
N GLY A 31 -0.85 -0.21 2.04
CA GLY A 31 -1.26 -0.51 0.67
C GLY A 31 -2.19 0.50 -0.02
N HIS A 32 -2.82 1.42 0.71
CA HIS A 32 -3.89 2.28 0.15
C HIS A 32 -3.37 3.36 -0.80
N THR A 33 -2.12 3.84 -0.64
CA THR A 33 -1.54 4.86 -1.54
C THR A 33 -1.53 4.38 -2.99
N ILE A 34 -1.04 3.16 -3.22
CA ILE A 34 -1.01 2.54 -4.55
C ILE A 34 -2.40 2.00 -4.91
N GLY A 35 -3.13 1.40 -3.96
CA GLY A 35 -4.48 0.88 -4.21
C GLY A 35 -5.44 1.95 -4.74
N HIS A 36 -5.49 3.13 -4.13
CA HIS A 36 -6.32 4.23 -4.61
C HIS A 36 -5.88 4.74 -6.00
N ALA A 37 -4.58 4.71 -6.31
CA ALA A 37 -4.10 5.06 -7.66
C ALA A 37 -4.58 4.05 -8.70
N ILE A 38 -4.55 2.76 -8.38
CA ILE A 38 -5.10 1.69 -9.22
C ILE A 38 -6.60 1.91 -9.44
N GLU A 39 -7.38 2.14 -8.38
CA GLU A 39 -8.83 2.40 -8.49
C GLU A 39 -9.12 3.61 -9.39
N LYS A 40 -8.35 4.69 -9.26
CA LYS A 40 -8.45 5.88 -10.12
C LYS A 40 -8.16 5.56 -11.58
N CYS A 41 -7.08 4.83 -11.88
CA CYS A 41 -6.74 4.42 -13.26
C CYS A 41 -7.79 3.48 -13.88
N TYR A 42 -8.44 2.66 -13.05
CA TYR A 42 -9.53 1.79 -13.47
C TYR A 42 -10.87 2.53 -13.62
N GLY A 43 -10.92 3.82 -13.27
CA GLY A 43 -12.17 4.59 -13.23
C GLY A 43 -13.20 3.96 -12.29
N TYR A 44 -12.74 3.33 -11.21
CA TYR A 44 -13.55 2.61 -10.20
C TYR A 44 -14.41 1.48 -10.79
N LYS A 45 -13.93 0.82 -11.85
CA LYS A 45 -14.62 -0.31 -12.51
C LYS A 45 -13.66 -1.47 -12.77
N GLY A 46 -14.16 -2.70 -12.66
CA GLY A 46 -13.39 -3.90 -13.01
C GLY A 46 -12.27 -4.27 -12.02
N ILE A 47 -12.23 -3.62 -10.86
CA ILE A 47 -11.42 -4.00 -9.71
C ILE A 47 -12.16 -3.62 -8.42
N ASN A 48 -12.16 -4.51 -7.44
CA ASN A 48 -12.72 -4.24 -6.13
C ASN A 48 -11.68 -3.54 -5.25
N HIS A 49 -12.14 -2.73 -4.28
CA HIS A 49 -11.25 -2.00 -3.37
C HIS A 49 -10.21 -2.90 -2.68
N GLY A 50 -10.64 -4.06 -2.16
CA GLY A 50 -9.73 -5.01 -1.52
C GLY A 50 -8.66 -5.58 -2.45
N GLU A 51 -8.98 -5.77 -3.73
CA GLU A 51 -8.04 -6.25 -4.75
C GLU A 51 -6.99 -5.18 -5.04
N ALA A 52 -7.42 -3.93 -5.20
CA ALA A 52 -6.53 -2.80 -5.40
C ALA A 52 -5.61 -2.57 -4.19
N VAL A 53 -6.16 -2.65 -2.97
CA VAL A 53 -5.36 -2.56 -1.73
C VAL A 53 -4.35 -3.70 -1.63
N ALA A 54 -4.70 -4.94 -2.00
CA ALA A 54 -3.77 -6.06 -1.99
C ALA A 54 -2.60 -5.88 -2.97
N ILE A 55 -2.87 -5.40 -4.19
CA ILE A 55 -1.80 -5.01 -5.13
C ILE A 55 -0.94 -3.89 -4.53
N GLY A 56 -1.58 -2.91 -3.90
CA GLY A 56 -0.89 -1.82 -3.24
C GLY A 56 0.00 -2.26 -2.07
N MET A 57 -0.39 -3.28 -1.31
CA MET A 57 0.44 -3.88 -0.27
C MET A 57 1.71 -4.51 -0.86
N ARG A 58 1.60 -5.25 -1.98
CA ARG A 58 2.76 -5.79 -2.70
C ARG A 58 3.72 -4.68 -3.12
N GLY A 59 3.19 -3.57 -3.65
CA GLY A 59 3.99 -2.39 -3.99
C GLY A 59 4.71 -1.79 -2.77
N ALA A 60 4.03 -1.69 -1.63
CA ALA A 60 4.63 -1.20 -0.39
C ALA A 60 5.76 -2.13 0.13
N PHE A 61 5.59 -3.45 0.04
CA PHE A 61 6.67 -4.41 0.35
C PHE A 61 7.87 -4.25 -0.59
N HIS A 62 7.64 -4.05 -1.89
CA HIS A 62 8.72 -3.79 -2.84
C HIS A 62 9.50 -2.52 -2.52
N ILE A 63 8.81 -1.42 -2.19
CA ILE A 63 9.46 -0.17 -1.76
C ILE A 63 10.31 -0.43 -0.51
N ALA A 64 9.76 -1.09 0.51
CA ALA A 64 10.48 -1.37 1.74
C ALA A 64 11.73 -2.24 1.52
N LEU A 65 11.64 -3.27 0.66
CA LEU A 65 12.77 -4.13 0.30
C LEU A 65 13.87 -3.33 -0.42
N ILE A 66 13.51 -2.52 -1.43
CA ILE A 66 14.47 -1.68 -2.18
C ILE A 66 15.21 -0.71 -1.24
N LYS A 67 14.50 -0.20 -0.22
CA LYS A 67 15.06 0.71 0.77
C LYS A 67 15.84 0.01 1.89
N GLY A 68 15.92 -1.32 1.88
CA GLY A 68 16.59 -2.10 2.92
C GLY A 68 15.92 -1.99 4.30
N MET A 69 14.63 -1.63 4.34
CA MET A 69 13.86 -1.53 5.60
C MET A 69 13.46 -2.90 6.12
N ILE A 70 13.30 -3.86 5.22
CA ILE A 70 12.99 -5.26 5.53
C ILE A 70 13.98 -6.16 4.80
N ASP A 71 14.20 -7.36 5.33
CA ASP A 71 15.00 -8.37 4.65
C ASP A 71 14.20 -9.11 3.56
N LYS A 72 14.92 -9.93 2.79
CA LYS A 72 14.33 -10.69 1.69
C LYS A 72 13.41 -11.81 2.18
N GLU A 73 13.70 -12.40 3.34
CA GLU A 73 12.92 -13.50 3.91
C GLU A 73 11.52 -13.02 4.28
N TYR A 74 11.41 -11.92 5.04
CA TYR A 74 10.13 -11.33 5.41
C TYR A 74 9.35 -10.81 4.20
N PHE A 75 10.04 -10.25 3.21
CA PHE A 75 9.44 -9.88 1.94
C PHE A 75 8.80 -11.09 1.23
N ASP A 76 9.55 -12.18 1.06
CA ASP A 76 9.08 -13.38 0.36
C ASP A 76 7.91 -14.02 1.12
N ASP A 77 8.00 -14.15 2.44
CA ASP A 77 6.92 -14.67 3.29
C ASP A 77 5.64 -13.85 3.16
N SER A 78 5.75 -12.52 3.13
CA SER A 78 4.61 -11.62 3.00
C SER A 78 3.93 -11.75 1.64
N LEU A 79 4.69 -11.86 0.56
CA LEU A 79 4.14 -12.07 -0.78
C LEU A 79 3.53 -13.47 -0.92
N ASN A 80 4.20 -14.50 -0.39
CA ASN A 80 3.68 -15.87 -0.38
C ASN A 80 2.35 -15.96 0.37
N LEU A 81 2.21 -15.23 1.49
CA LEU A 81 0.95 -15.16 2.23
C LEU A 81 -0.17 -14.56 1.37
N LEU A 82 0.08 -13.43 0.70
CA LEU A 82 -0.90 -12.81 -0.19
C LEU A 82 -1.32 -13.77 -1.32
N THR A 83 -0.36 -14.43 -1.97
CA THR A 83 -0.62 -15.43 -3.00
C THR A 83 -1.40 -16.63 -2.47
N ALA A 84 -1.08 -17.13 -1.27
CA ALA A 84 -1.80 -18.25 -0.66
C ALA A 84 -3.29 -17.95 -0.41
N TYR A 85 -3.64 -16.67 -0.23
CA TYR A 85 -5.03 -16.21 -0.12
C TYR A 85 -5.65 -15.75 -1.46
N GLY A 86 -4.97 -15.99 -2.59
CA GLY A 86 -5.46 -15.62 -3.92
C GLY A 86 -5.46 -14.11 -4.19
N MET A 87 -4.55 -13.37 -3.54
CA MET A 87 -4.43 -11.92 -3.67
C MET A 87 -3.34 -11.48 -4.67
N ASP A 88 -2.98 -12.34 -5.61
CA ASP A 88 -1.99 -12.13 -6.66
C ASP A 88 -2.61 -11.51 -7.95
N TYR A 89 -3.48 -10.52 -7.76
CA TYR A 89 -4.17 -9.83 -8.85
C TYR A 89 -3.21 -9.15 -9.84
N LYS A 90 -3.57 -9.18 -11.12
CA LYS A 90 -2.84 -8.51 -12.20
C LYS A 90 -3.37 -7.11 -12.45
N ILE A 91 -2.45 -6.19 -12.75
CA ILE A 91 -2.78 -4.84 -13.18
C ILE A 91 -3.11 -4.85 -14.68
N ARG A 92 -4.13 -4.09 -15.09
CA ARG A 92 -4.51 -3.88 -16.49
C ARG A 92 -3.39 -3.11 -17.21
N GLU A 93 -3.04 -3.53 -18.42
CA GLU A 93 -1.86 -3.02 -19.15
C GLU A 93 -1.89 -1.50 -19.40
N ASP A 94 -3.06 -0.89 -19.52
CA ASP A 94 -3.22 0.55 -19.75
C ASP A 94 -3.06 1.42 -18.48
N ALA A 95 -3.06 0.81 -17.29
CA ALA A 95 -2.78 1.47 -16.03
C ALA A 95 -1.29 1.32 -15.78
N THR A 96 -0.45 2.04 -16.52
CA THR A 96 1.02 1.91 -16.51
C THR A 96 1.64 2.40 -15.18
N PRO A 97 2.91 2.03 -14.85
CA PRO A 97 3.59 2.55 -13.65
C PRO A 97 3.56 4.08 -13.55
N GLU A 98 3.76 4.78 -14.66
CA GLU A 98 3.73 6.25 -14.73
C GLU A 98 2.32 6.77 -14.47
N ALA A 99 1.30 6.16 -15.09
CA ALA A 99 -0.09 6.53 -14.87
C ALA A 99 -0.51 6.35 -13.41
N LEU A 100 -0.08 5.25 -12.78
CA LEU A 100 -0.30 4.99 -11.36
C LEU A 100 0.41 6.04 -10.49
N TYR A 101 1.68 6.35 -10.76
CA TYR A 101 2.41 7.38 -10.02
C TYR A 101 1.74 8.76 -10.15
N ASP A 102 1.36 9.16 -11.36
CA ASP A 102 0.61 10.39 -11.59
C ASP A 102 -0.73 10.42 -10.83
N ALA A 103 -1.45 9.29 -10.77
CA ALA A 103 -2.69 9.18 -10.04
C ALA A 103 -2.52 9.28 -8.50
N MET A 104 -1.35 8.89 -7.96
CA MET A 104 -0.99 9.14 -6.55
C MET A 104 -0.75 10.64 -6.29
N GLY A 105 -0.17 11.35 -7.25
CA GLY A 105 0.17 12.77 -7.17
C GLY A 105 -0.97 13.74 -7.52
N ALA A 106 -2.02 13.27 -8.19
CA ALA A 106 -3.12 14.11 -8.69
C ALA A 106 -3.85 14.92 -7.60
N ASP A 107 -3.95 14.40 -6.37
CA ASP A 107 -4.51 15.16 -5.22
C ASP A 107 -3.54 16.20 -4.64
N LYS A 108 -2.24 16.13 -4.98
CA LYS A 108 -1.17 16.87 -4.28
C LYS A 108 -0.44 17.91 -5.13
N LYS A 109 -0.70 18.00 -6.45
CA LYS A 109 -0.16 19.07 -7.32
C LYS A 109 -0.55 20.50 -6.86
N VAL A 110 -1.50 20.65 -5.93
CA VAL A 110 -2.01 21.94 -5.43
C VAL A 110 -1.41 22.36 -4.07
N SER A 111 -0.77 21.47 -3.32
CA SER A 111 -0.22 21.80 -1.99
C SER A 111 1.03 20.99 -1.70
N SER A 112 2.21 21.53 -2.06
CA SER A 112 3.59 21.21 -1.58
C SER A 112 3.91 19.75 -1.14
N GLY A 113 3.17 18.75 -1.62
CA GLY A 113 2.75 17.66 -0.77
C GLY A 113 3.40 16.37 -1.20
N LYS A 114 4.39 15.94 -0.45
CA LYS A 114 5.05 14.66 -0.71
C LYS A 114 4.06 13.51 -0.57
N ILE A 115 4.19 12.47 -1.40
CA ILE A 115 3.34 11.29 -1.34
C ILE A 115 3.60 10.58 0.00
N LYS A 116 2.53 10.26 0.73
CA LYS A 116 2.63 9.55 2.01
C LYS A 116 2.51 8.06 1.72
N PHE A 117 3.43 7.28 2.25
CA PHE A 117 3.39 5.82 2.21
C PHE A 117 3.41 5.28 3.64
N VAL A 118 2.66 4.21 3.86
CA VAL A 118 2.83 3.35 5.03
C VAL A 118 3.66 2.17 4.56
N LEU A 119 4.85 1.99 5.12
CA LEU A 119 5.79 0.94 4.71
C LEU A 119 6.16 0.07 5.91
N PRO A 120 6.37 -1.25 5.70
CA PRO A 120 6.89 -2.12 6.74
C PRO A 120 8.35 -1.79 7.03
N ILE A 121 8.71 -1.85 8.31
CA ILE A 121 10.09 -1.68 8.80
C ILE A 121 10.60 -2.90 9.57
N ALA A 122 9.69 -3.80 9.95
CA ALA A 122 9.95 -5.10 10.58
C ALA A 122 8.67 -5.95 10.51
N PRO A 123 8.72 -7.24 10.87
CA PRO A 123 7.53 -8.07 10.97
C PRO A 123 6.44 -7.45 11.87
N ALA A 124 5.26 -7.23 11.29
CA ALA A 124 4.10 -6.61 11.95
C ALA A 124 4.30 -5.15 12.41
N GLU A 125 5.33 -4.46 11.92
CA GLU A 125 5.62 -3.06 12.24
C GLU A 125 5.69 -2.21 10.97
N VAL A 126 5.02 -1.06 11.00
CA VAL A 126 4.95 -0.12 9.87
C VAL A 126 5.16 1.32 10.34
N GLU A 127 5.73 2.13 9.46
CA GLU A 127 5.91 3.57 9.67
C GLU A 127 5.43 4.39 8.48
N ILE A 128 5.22 5.69 8.70
CA ILE A 128 4.74 6.63 7.69
C ILE A 128 5.93 7.38 7.11
N PHE A 129 6.12 7.23 5.81
CA PHE A 129 7.17 7.90 5.04
C PHE A 129 6.57 8.94 4.11
N ASN A 130 7.26 10.06 3.96
CA ASN A 130 6.89 11.12 3.03
C ASN A 130 8.03 11.48 2.07
N ASN A 131 9.10 10.70 2.03
CA ASN A 131 10.32 11.01 1.29
C ASN A 131 10.75 9.85 0.39
N ILE A 132 9.77 9.19 -0.24
CA ILE A 132 10.03 8.17 -1.26
C ILE A 132 10.19 8.88 -2.60
N SER A 133 11.31 8.64 -3.28
CA SER A 133 11.59 9.25 -4.58
C SER A 133 10.73 8.61 -5.67
N GLU A 134 10.47 9.37 -6.74
CA GLU A 134 9.75 8.88 -7.92
C GLU A 134 10.36 7.59 -8.48
N ALA A 135 11.69 7.55 -8.62
CA ALA A 135 12.41 6.39 -9.12
C ALA A 135 12.19 5.13 -8.25
N GLU A 136 12.18 5.27 -6.92
CA GLU A 136 11.89 4.15 -6.01
C GLU A 136 10.43 3.67 -6.17
N VAL A 137 9.48 4.59 -6.32
CA VAL A 137 8.06 4.22 -6.52
C VAL A 137 7.87 3.53 -7.86
N ILE A 138 8.38 4.09 -8.95
CA ILE A 138 8.27 3.51 -10.30
C ILE A 138 8.93 2.13 -10.32
N SER A 139 10.13 1.97 -9.77
CA SER A 139 10.82 0.68 -9.72
C SER A 139 10.01 -0.39 -8.97
N ALA A 140 9.31 -0.01 -7.90
CA ALA A 140 8.41 -0.92 -7.18
C ALA A 140 7.14 -1.25 -7.98
N LEU A 141 6.56 -0.28 -8.69
CA LEU A 141 5.37 -0.47 -9.54
C LEU A 141 5.66 -1.42 -10.71
N GLU A 142 6.84 -1.31 -11.34
CA GLU A 142 7.28 -2.23 -12.40
C GLU A 142 7.30 -3.71 -11.96
N LYS A 143 7.44 -4.00 -10.66
CA LYS A 143 7.42 -5.37 -10.13
C LYS A 143 6.01 -5.95 -9.98
N LEU A 144 4.97 -5.15 -10.21
CA LEU A 144 3.57 -5.55 -10.03
C LEU A 144 2.90 -6.12 -11.29
N TYR A 145 3.58 -6.05 -12.44
CA TYR A 145 3.13 -6.60 -13.73
C TYR A 145 3.76 -7.97 -13.97
#